data_AF-A0AAW9SLR5-F1
#
_entry.id   AF-A0AAW9SLR5-F1
#
_cell.length_a   1.000
_cell.length_b   1.000
_cell.length_c   1.000
_cell.angle_alpha   90.00
_cell.angle_beta   90.00
_cell.angle_gamma   90.00
#
_symmetry.space_group_name_H-M   'P 1'
#
loop_
_entity.id
_entity.type
_entity.pdbx_description
1 polymer ?
#
loop_
_entity_poly.entity_id
_entity_poly.type
_entity_poly.pdbx_seq_one_letter_code
_entity_poly.pdbx_strand_id
1 'polypeptide(L)'
;MARTYHAFFRHGAYHQWAGVPSARQPRALTEDGAAQAREGAALLARMLAEHGLSLAPVAFCSRQLRARQTADLLIGALRAQGHDIADLRETSALAERGLGSAANLTVARIEEALAADPRHARPRGAGSRTAITACRWKAPKA
;
A
#
# COMPACT_ATOMS: atom_id res chain seq x y z
N MET A 1 -6.03 -0.04 29.91
CA MET A 1 -6.29 0.48 28.55
C MET A 1 -6.42 -0.70 27.59
N ALA A 2 -7.39 -0.69 26.67
CA ALA A 2 -7.50 -1.77 25.67
C ALA A 2 -6.35 -1.69 24.66
N ARG A 3 -5.71 -2.83 24.36
CA ARG A 3 -4.63 -2.92 23.37
C ARG A 3 -5.24 -2.91 21.96
N THR A 4 -4.72 -2.06 21.08
CA THR A 4 -5.12 -2.01 19.66
C THR A 4 -3.93 -2.32 18.79
N TYR A 5 -4.14 -3.16 17.78
CA TYR A 5 -3.14 -3.50 16.79
C TYR A 5 -3.43 -2.75 15.49
N HIS A 6 -2.37 -2.50 14.71
CA HIS A 6 -2.51 -1.97 13.36
C HIS A 6 -1.74 -2.88 12.42
N ALA A 7 -2.43 -3.46 11.45
CA ALA A 7 -1.80 -4.26 10.41
C ALA A 7 -1.55 -3.39 9.20
N PHE A 8 -0.36 -3.53 8.61
CA PHE A 8 0.00 -2.75 7.46
C PHE A 8 0.27 -3.59 6.21
N PHE A 9 -0.26 -3.14 5.07
CA PHE A 9 -0.13 -3.82 3.78
C PHE A 9 0.53 -2.92 2.74
N ARG A 10 1.54 -3.44 2.06
CA ARG A 10 2.00 -2.85 0.80
C ARG A 10 1.03 -3.30 -0.30
N HIS A 11 0.79 -2.43 -1.28
CA HIS A 11 0.04 -2.84 -2.47
C HIS A 11 0.72 -4.03 -3.16
N GLY A 12 -0.06 -4.87 -3.83
CA GLY A 12 0.47 -5.95 -4.65
C GLY A 12 1.30 -5.45 -5.84
N ALA A 13 1.99 -6.36 -6.51
CA ALA A 13 2.64 -6.10 -7.78
C ALA A 13 1.67 -5.46 -8.77
N TYR A 14 2.17 -4.53 -9.57
CA TYR A 14 1.32 -3.73 -10.47
C TYR A 14 2.09 -3.44 -11.74
N HIS A 15 1.39 -3.02 -12.79
CA HIS A 15 2.01 -2.71 -14.08
C HIS A 15 2.83 -1.41 -14.03
N GLN A 16 3.83 -1.35 -13.16
CA GLN A 16 4.77 -0.25 -13.00
C GLN A 16 5.56 -0.07 -14.30
N TRP A 17 5.71 1.17 -14.76
CA TRP A 17 6.57 1.45 -15.89
C TRP A 17 8.04 1.17 -15.56
N ALA A 18 8.71 0.47 -16.47
CA ALA A 18 10.12 0.13 -16.34
C ALA A 18 10.96 1.40 -16.16
N GLY A 19 11.85 1.39 -15.16
CA GLY A 19 12.73 2.50 -14.86
C GLY A 19 12.05 3.76 -14.33
N VAL A 20 10.72 3.80 -14.16
CA VAL A 20 10.00 4.94 -13.58
C VAL A 20 9.68 4.64 -12.11
N PRO A 21 9.96 5.55 -11.16
CA PRO A 21 9.65 5.32 -9.76
C PRO A 21 8.15 5.14 -9.51
N SER A 22 7.80 4.31 -8.52
CA SER A 22 6.42 3.86 -8.30
C SER A 22 5.44 5.00 -8.03
N ALA A 23 5.84 5.90 -7.11
CA ALA A 23 5.19 7.16 -6.75
C ALA A 23 3.65 7.12 -6.92
N ARG A 24 3.10 8.00 -7.76
CA ARG A 24 1.66 8.11 -8.02
C ARG A 24 1.28 7.59 -9.41
N GLN A 25 2.01 6.59 -9.94
CA GLN A 25 1.66 6.01 -11.23
C GLN A 25 0.23 5.42 -11.21
N PRO A 26 -0.61 5.74 -12.20
CA PRO A 26 -2.02 5.32 -12.24
C PRO A 26 -2.18 3.95 -12.92
N ARG A 27 -1.45 2.93 -12.42
CA ARG A 27 -1.44 1.59 -13.03
C ARG A 27 -2.10 0.57 -12.11
N ALA A 28 -2.83 -0.36 -12.72
CA ALA A 28 -3.53 -1.44 -12.05
C ALA A 28 -2.56 -2.53 -11.59
N LEU A 29 -3.03 -3.36 -10.65
CA LEU A 29 -2.35 -4.59 -10.23
C LEU A 29 -2.13 -5.53 -11.41
N THR A 30 -1.07 -6.34 -11.33
CA THR A 30 -0.90 -7.53 -12.17
C THR A 30 -1.73 -8.68 -11.59
N GLU A 31 -1.82 -9.79 -12.33
CA GLU A 31 -2.40 -11.03 -11.80
C GLU A 31 -1.65 -11.51 -10.55
N ASP A 32 -0.31 -11.49 -10.59
CA ASP A 32 0.53 -11.78 -9.42
C ASP A 32 0.22 -10.85 -8.24
N GLY A 33 0.01 -9.56 -8.49
CA GLY A 33 -0.36 -8.60 -7.46
C GLY A 33 -1.73 -8.87 -6.87
N ALA A 34 -2.67 -9.33 -7.68
CA ALA A 34 -3.98 -9.77 -7.20
C ALA A 34 -3.86 -11.05 -6.37
N ALA A 35 -3.01 -12.00 -6.76
CA ALA A 35 -2.71 -13.20 -5.97
C ALA A 35 -2.10 -12.84 -4.61
N GLN A 36 -1.09 -11.96 -4.59
CA GLN A 36 -0.46 -11.44 -3.37
C GLN A 36 -1.48 -10.81 -2.41
N ALA A 37 -2.46 -10.07 -2.92
CA ALA A 37 -3.51 -9.47 -2.09
C ALA A 37 -4.38 -10.52 -1.40
N ARG A 38 -4.73 -11.60 -2.11
CA ARG A 38 -5.53 -12.72 -1.56
C ARG A 38 -4.72 -13.56 -0.57
N GLU A 39 -3.45 -13.80 -0.86
CA GLU A 39 -2.53 -14.47 0.07
C GLU A 39 -2.35 -13.66 1.36
N GLY A 40 -2.24 -12.34 1.24
CA GLY A 40 -2.23 -11.41 2.37
C GLY A 40 -3.48 -11.50 3.24
N ALA A 41 -4.67 -11.64 2.64
CA ALA A 41 -5.90 -11.88 3.37
C ALA A 41 -5.89 -13.21 4.12
N ALA A 42 -5.43 -14.28 3.48
CA ALA A 42 -5.31 -15.60 4.13
C ALA A 42 -4.33 -15.59 5.30
N LEU A 43 -3.18 -14.90 5.16
CA LEU A 43 -2.25 -14.69 6.27
C LEU A 43 -2.91 -13.92 7.41
N LEU A 44 -3.65 -12.84 7.10
CA LEU A 44 -4.31 -12.03 8.10
C LEU A 44 -5.36 -12.80 8.89
N ALA A 45 -6.19 -13.58 8.20
CA ALA A 45 -7.20 -14.43 8.82
C ALA A 45 -6.59 -15.43 9.81
N ARG A 46 -5.46 -16.05 9.44
CA ARG A 46 -4.72 -16.93 10.37
C ARG A 46 -4.24 -16.19 11.61
N MET A 47 -3.65 -15.01 11.44
CA MET A 47 -3.19 -14.19 12.58
C MET A 47 -4.35 -13.74 13.47
N LEU A 48 -5.50 -13.41 12.90
CA LEU A 48 -6.71 -13.06 13.65
C LEU A 48 -7.17 -14.24 14.52
N ALA A 49 -7.25 -15.43 13.93
CA ALA A 49 -7.66 -16.64 14.65
C ALA A 49 -6.65 -17.02 15.74
N GLU A 50 -5.36 -17.04 15.42
CA GLU A 50 -4.28 -17.40 16.34
C GLU A 50 -4.24 -16.50 17.58
N HIS A 51 -4.51 -15.21 17.41
CA HIS A 51 -4.46 -14.23 18.50
C HIS A 51 -5.83 -13.90 19.09
N GLY A 52 -6.90 -14.54 18.64
CA GLY A 52 -8.27 -14.24 19.07
C GLY A 52 -8.65 -12.78 18.84
N LEU A 53 -8.25 -12.21 17.70
CA LEU A 53 -8.47 -10.81 17.37
C LEU A 53 -9.62 -10.64 16.37
N SER A 54 -10.25 -9.46 16.41
CA SER A 54 -11.28 -9.06 15.46
C SER A 54 -10.86 -7.80 14.69
N LEU A 55 -11.22 -7.75 13.42
CA LEU A 55 -10.97 -6.59 12.57
C LEU A 55 -11.85 -5.42 13.00
N ALA A 56 -11.36 -4.19 12.82
CA ALA A 56 -12.25 -3.05 12.85
C ALA A 56 -13.11 -3.04 11.58
N PRO A 57 -14.34 -2.49 11.66
CA PRO A 57 -15.26 -2.47 10.52
C PRO A 57 -14.84 -1.49 9.41
N VAL A 58 -13.73 -0.77 9.58
CA VAL A 58 -13.24 0.23 8.61
C VAL A 58 -11.78 -0.02 8.31
N ALA A 59 -11.47 -0.24 7.03
CA ALA A 59 -10.13 -0.25 6.48
C ALA A 59 -9.80 1.09 5.82
N PHE A 60 -8.50 1.40 5.70
CA PHE A 60 -8.03 2.60 5.03
C PHE A 60 -7.03 2.27 3.94
N CYS A 61 -7.10 2.97 2.81
CA CYS A 61 -6.07 2.92 1.77
C CYS A 61 -5.73 4.30 1.23
N SER A 62 -4.65 4.38 0.46
CA SER A 62 -4.38 5.58 -0.32
C SER A 62 -5.31 5.67 -1.53
N ARG A 63 -5.38 6.86 -2.15
CA ARG A 63 -6.18 7.10 -3.38
C ARG A 63 -5.55 6.50 -4.65
N GLN A 64 -4.52 5.68 -4.53
CA GLN A 64 -3.85 5.09 -5.70
C GLN A 64 -4.60 3.83 -6.13
N LEU A 65 -4.81 3.67 -7.45
CA LEU A 65 -5.53 2.52 -8.02
C LEU A 65 -5.00 1.16 -7.50
N ARG A 66 -3.68 0.97 -7.52
CA ARG A 66 -3.04 -0.26 -7.01
C ARG A 66 -3.33 -0.54 -5.53
N ALA A 67 -3.38 0.51 -4.70
CA ALA A 67 -3.69 0.38 -3.28
C ALA A 67 -5.17 0.05 -3.08
N ARG A 68 -6.05 0.73 -3.82
CA ARG A 68 -7.49 0.49 -3.82
C ARG A 68 -7.82 -0.95 -4.22
N GLN A 69 -7.28 -1.42 -5.36
CA GLN A 69 -7.47 -2.80 -5.82
C GLN A 69 -6.92 -3.84 -4.84
N THR A 70 -5.76 -3.58 -4.22
CA THR A 70 -5.22 -4.47 -3.18
C THR A 70 -6.17 -4.56 -2.00
N ALA A 71 -6.67 -3.41 -1.52
CA ALA A 71 -7.59 -3.35 -0.40
C ALA A 71 -8.94 -4.01 -0.72
N ASP A 72 -9.51 -3.78 -1.90
CA ASP A 72 -10.78 -4.40 -2.32
C ASP A 72 -10.65 -5.94 -2.39
N LEU A 73 -9.57 -6.46 -2.98
CA LEU A 73 -9.32 -7.91 -3.04
C LEU A 73 -9.11 -8.52 -1.66
N LEU A 74 -8.32 -7.86 -0.81
CA LEU A 74 -8.05 -8.31 0.55
C LEU A 74 -9.33 -8.33 1.39
N ILE A 75 -10.14 -7.27 1.33
CA ILE A 75 -11.41 -7.16 2.05
C ILE A 75 -12.41 -8.19 1.53
N GLY A 76 -12.52 -8.36 0.21
CA GLY A 76 -13.38 -9.38 -0.39
C GLY A 76 -13.04 -10.78 0.09
N ALA A 77 -11.74 -11.13 0.12
CA ALA A 77 -11.27 -12.42 0.62
C ALA A 77 -11.52 -12.62 2.12
N LEU A 78 -11.36 -11.57 2.94
CA LEU A 78 -11.65 -11.64 4.37
C LEU A 78 -13.17 -11.76 4.65
N ARG A 79 -14.00 -11.02 3.92
CA ARG A 79 -15.46 -11.13 4.00
C ARG A 79 -15.96 -12.53 3.63
N ALA A 80 -15.37 -13.15 2.61
CA ALA A 80 -15.67 -14.52 2.24
C ALA A 80 -15.34 -15.55 3.36
N GLN A 81 -14.47 -15.18 4.29
CA GLN A 81 -14.12 -15.98 5.49
C GLN A 81 -14.94 -15.57 6.74
N GLY A 82 -15.95 -14.72 6.58
CA GLY A 82 -16.85 -14.30 7.66
C GLY A 82 -16.36 -13.10 8.49
N HIS A 83 -15.28 -12.42 8.08
CA HIS A 83 -14.85 -11.21 8.77
C HIS A 83 -15.69 -10.00 8.36
N ASP A 84 -16.15 -9.22 9.34
CA ASP A 84 -16.92 -8.01 9.11
C ASP A 84 -16.03 -6.77 8.94
N ILE A 85 -15.91 -6.32 7.69
CA ILE A 85 -15.36 -5.02 7.33
C ILE A 85 -16.47 -4.33 6.56
N ALA A 86 -17.07 -3.28 7.11
CA ALA A 86 -18.18 -2.56 6.50
C ALA A 86 -17.72 -1.58 5.41
N ASP A 87 -16.57 -0.91 5.63
CA ASP A 87 -16.17 0.25 4.83
C ASP A 87 -14.68 0.25 4.48
N LEU A 88 -14.35 0.80 3.31
CA LEU A 88 -12.99 1.08 2.85
C LEU A 88 -12.87 2.58 2.54
N ARG A 89 -12.09 3.29 3.35
CA ARG A 89 -11.90 4.73 3.23
C ARG A 89 -10.59 5.08 2.57
N GLU A 90 -10.65 5.97 1.60
CA GLU A 90 -9.47 6.47 0.92
C GLU A 90 -8.98 7.78 1.53
N THR A 91 -7.67 7.89 1.76
CA THR A 91 -7.05 9.12 2.25
C THR A 91 -5.73 9.42 1.55
N SER A 92 -5.51 10.69 1.22
CA SER A 92 -4.24 11.15 0.65
C SER A 92 -3.10 11.10 1.67
N ALA A 93 -3.40 10.99 2.97
CA ALA A 93 -2.39 10.86 4.03
C ALA A 93 -1.60 9.54 3.95
N LEU A 94 -2.15 8.51 3.31
CA LEU A 94 -1.48 7.23 3.06
C LEU A 94 -0.77 7.17 1.69
N ALA A 95 -0.78 8.27 0.93
CA ALA A 95 -0.18 8.28 -0.39
C ALA A 95 1.34 8.17 -0.33
N GLU A 96 1.91 7.48 -1.32
CA GLU A 96 3.35 7.48 -1.53
C GLU A 96 3.88 8.90 -1.80
N ARG A 97 5.15 9.12 -1.45
CA ARG A 97 5.86 10.37 -1.73
C ARG A 97 5.74 10.70 -3.21
N GLY A 98 5.25 11.90 -3.50
CA GLY A 98 5.20 12.42 -4.86
C GLY A 98 6.60 12.82 -5.34
N LEU A 99 6.81 12.77 -6.66
CA LEU A 99 8.04 13.24 -7.31
C LEU A 99 7.96 14.68 -7.82
N GLY A 100 6.81 15.36 -7.64
CA GLY A 100 6.62 16.72 -8.16
C GLY A 100 6.79 16.76 -9.69
N SER A 101 7.61 17.69 -10.17
CA SER A 101 7.92 17.86 -11.60
C SER A 101 8.61 16.65 -12.24
N ALA A 102 9.21 15.76 -11.44
CA ALA A 102 9.81 14.52 -11.91
C ALA A 102 8.81 13.35 -12.04
N ALA A 103 7.51 13.62 -11.87
CA ALA A 103 6.49 12.59 -12.08
C ALA A 103 6.60 12.00 -13.49
N ASN A 104 6.53 10.67 -13.56
CA ASN A 104 6.59 9.89 -14.81
C ASN A 104 7.93 9.90 -15.55
N LEU A 105 8.95 10.58 -15.03
CA LEU A 105 10.31 10.46 -15.56
C LEU A 105 10.94 9.14 -15.15
N THR A 106 11.74 8.55 -16.04
CA THR A 106 12.61 7.44 -15.65
C THR A 106 13.67 7.94 -14.68
N VAL A 107 14.18 7.06 -13.82
CA VAL A 107 15.31 7.35 -12.92
C VAL A 107 16.47 7.93 -13.71
N ALA A 108 16.78 7.40 -14.90
CA ALA A 108 17.84 7.94 -15.75
C ALA A 108 17.62 9.42 -16.16
N ARG A 109 16.38 9.80 -16.51
CA ARG A 109 16.04 11.20 -16.83
C ARG A 109 16.04 12.10 -15.59
N ILE A 110 15.66 11.57 -14.44
CA ILE A 110 15.77 12.29 -13.15
C ILE A 110 17.25 12.55 -12.84
N GLU A 111 18.11 11.55 -12.96
CA GLU A 111 19.55 11.68 -12.71
C GLU A 111 20.23 12.65 -13.70
N GLU A 112 19.83 12.64 -14.97
CA GLU A 112 20.29 13.61 -15.97
C GLU A 112 19.88 15.05 -15.59
N ALA A 113 18.62 15.26 -15.22
CA ALA A 113 18.13 16.57 -14.79
C ALA A 113 18.84 17.07 -13.52
N LEU A 114 19.12 16.18 -12.57
CA LEU A 114 19.87 16.51 -11.36
C LEU A 114 21.34 16.83 -11.66
N ALA A 115 21.98 16.11 -12.58
CA ALA A 115 23.36 16.38 -13.00
C ALA A 115 23.50 17.71 -13.76
N ALA A 116 22.45 18.13 -14.46
CA ALA A 116 22.41 19.40 -15.18
C ALA A 116 22.07 20.61 -14.29
N ASP A 117 21.62 20.40 -13.05
CA ASP A 117 21.28 21.50 -12.13
C ASP A 117 22.53 21.98 -11.37
N PRO A 118 23.08 23.17 -11.70
CA PRO A 118 24.32 23.65 -11.07
C PRO A 118 24.13 24.05 -9.60
N ARG A 119 22.89 24.15 -9.12
CA ARG A 119 22.60 24.58 -7.73
C ARG A 119 22.87 23.48 -6.71
N HIS A 120 22.90 22.22 -7.14
CA HIS A 120 22.93 21.08 -6.23
C HIS A 120 23.95 20.02 -6.67
N ALA A 121 24.73 19.51 -5.71
CA ALA A 121 25.54 18.32 -5.93
C ALA A 121 24.66 17.06 -6.00
N ARG A 122 25.09 16.06 -6.78
CA ARG A 122 24.35 14.80 -6.96
C ARG A 122 24.08 14.10 -5.62
N PRO A 123 22.82 13.70 -5.32
CA PRO A 123 22.49 13.00 -4.08
C PRO A 123 23.16 11.62 -4.00
N ARG A 124 23.64 11.23 -2.81
CA ARG A 124 24.14 9.86 -2.56
C ARG A 124 23.00 8.96 -2.11
N GLY A 125 22.77 7.83 -2.79
CA GLY A 125 21.96 6.71 -2.27
C GLY A 125 20.44 6.81 -2.39
N ALA A 126 19.90 7.24 -3.55
CA ALA A 126 18.46 7.32 -3.80
C ALA A 126 17.77 5.94 -4.00
N GLY A 127 17.75 5.10 -2.97
CA GLY A 127 17.01 3.84 -2.93
C GLY A 127 15.59 4.01 -2.37
N SER A 128 14.60 3.44 -3.04
CA SER A 128 13.16 3.56 -2.78
C SER A 128 12.73 3.04 -1.40
N ARG A 129 12.04 3.86 -0.61
CA ARG A 129 11.27 3.39 0.56
C ARG A 129 9.79 3.51 0.24
N THR A 130 9.09 2.37 0.25
CA THR A 130 7.71 2.25 -0.24
C THR A 130 6.65 2.42 0.85
N ALA A 131 5.52 3.04 0.48
CA ALA A 131 4.38 3.43 1.31
C ALA A 131 3.58 2.24 1.88
N ILE A 132 2.94 2.53 3.02
CA ILE A 132 2.35 1.59 3.97
C ILE A 132 0.83 1.87 4.07
N THR A 133 -0.02 0.86 3.87
CA THR A 133 -1.49 0.93 4.07
C THR A 133 -1.84 0.46 5.48
N ALA A 134 -2.75 1.08 6.23
CA ALA A 134 -3.03 0.74 7.64
C ALA A 134 -4.47 0.27 7.89
N CYS A 135 -4.65 -0.86 8.57
CA CYS A 135 -5.92 -1.30 9.15
C CYS A 135 -5.83 -1.28 10.68
N ARG A 136 -6.82 -0.72 11.36
CA ARG A 136 -6.91 -0.66 12.84
C ARG A 136 -7.69 -1.87 13.37
N TRP A 137 -7.32 -2.38 14.54
CA TRP A 137 -7.89 -3.59 15.14
C TRP A 137 -8.41 -3.26 16.54
N LYS A 138 -9.52 -3.88 16.95
CA LYS A 138 -10.00 -3.84 18.33
C LYS A 138 -9.85 -5.22 18.96
N ALA A 139 -9.28 -5.29 20.16
CA ALA A 139 -9.32 -6.50 20.97
C ALA A 139 -10.77 -6.83 21.36
N PRO A 140 -11.14 -8.13 21.46
CA PRO A 140 -12.43 -8.50 22.02
C PRO A 140 -12.54 -8.01 23.47
N LYS A 141 -13.77 -7.67 23.87
CA LYS A 141 -14.08 -7.51 25.29
C LYS A 141 -14.13 -8.91 25.90
N ALA A 142 -13.36 -9.11 26.97
CA ALA A 142 -13.45 -10.28 27.83
C ALA A 142 -14.85 -10.41 28.45
#